data_AF-A0A5R9LRP4-F1
#
_entry.id   AF-A0A5R9LRP4-F1
#
_cell.length_a   1.000
_cell.length_b   1.000
_cell.length_c   1.000
_cell.angle_alpha   90.00
_cell.angle_beta   90.00
_cell.angle_gamma   90.00
#
_symmetry.space_group_name_H-M   'P 1'
#
loop_
_entity.id
_entity.type
_entity.pdbx_description
1 polymer ?
#
loop_
_entity_poly.entity_id
_entity_poly.type
_entity_poly.pdbx_seq_one_letter_code
_entity_poly.pdbx_strand_id
1 'polypeptide(L)'
;MPDAANPATPARSATRGRYRFREYRVAAVPDPMTLPGYEAVCVTGEEHDCAAASGTLHTPGELTRWIAEHCATTGHELYEQTTRAILRAEPGAWQ
;
A
#
# COMPACT_ATOMS: atom_id res chain seq x y z
N MET A 1 -10.98 -28.67 72.67
CA MET A 1 -11.05 -29.29 71.33
C MET A 1 -11.08 -28.16 70.31
N PRO A 2 -9.94 -27.79 69.72
CA PRO A 2 -9.88 -26.82 68.63
C PRO A 2 -10.22 -27.53 67.31
N ASP A 3 -11.15 -27.00 66.53
CA ASP A 3 -11.40 -27.45 65.17
C ASP A 3 -10.52 -26.66 64.19
N ALA A 4 -9.94 -27.36 63.23
CA ALA A 4 -8.83 -26.92 62.42
C ALA A 4 -9.31 -26.13 61.19
N ALA A 5 -8.81 -24.91 60.99
CA ALA A 5 -8.91 -24.20 59.71
C ALA A 5 -7.56 -24.25 58.98
N ASN A 6 -7.40 -25.34 58.25
CA ASN A 6 -6.66 -25.57 56.99
C ASN A 6 -5.43 -24.69 56.65
N PRO A 7 -4.21 -25.26 56.57
CA PRO A 7 -3.07 -24.63 55.93
C PRO A 7 -3.13 -24.77 54.39
N ALA A 8 -2.52 -23.80 53.71
CA ALA A 8 -2.19 -23.79 52.28
C ALA A 8 -3.29 -23.35 51.30
N THR A 9 -3.54 -22.04 51.27
CA THR A 9 -3.87 -21.37 49.99
C THR A 9 -2.60 -21.41 49.12
N PRO A 10 -2.59 -22.10 47.96
CA PRO A 10 -1.45 -22.01 47.06
C PRO A 10 -1.36 -20.57 46.54
N ALA A 11 -0.25 -19.90 46.81
CA ALA A 11 0.08 -18.63 46.19
C ALA A 11 0.06 -18.84 44.67
N ARG A 12 -0.92 -18.24 43.99
CA ARG A 12 -0.94 -18.17 42.54
C ARG A 12 0.31 -17.42 42.11
N SER A 13 1.35 -18.14 41.71
CA SER A 13 2.51 -17.55 41.05
C SER A 13 2.00 -16.90 39.77
N ALA A 14 1.78 -15.59 39.84
CA ALA A 14 1.43 -14.79 38.67
C ALA A 14 2.67 -14.76 37.79
N THR A 15 2.79 -15.73 36.89
CA THR A 15 3.77 -15.70 35.81
C THR A 15 3.51 -14.42 35.03
N ARG A 16 4.27 -13.36 35.30
CA ARG A 16 4.23 -12.14 34.48
C ARG A 16 4.83 -12.49 33.12
N GLY A 17 3.97 -12.80 32.17
CA GLY A 17 4.36 -12.96 30.77
C GLY A 17 5.03 -11.68 30.30
N ARG A 18 6.28 -11.77 29.83
CA ARG A 18 7.01 -10.64 29.27
C ARG A 18 6.68 -10.55 27.79
N TYR A 19 5.69 -9.73 27.44
CA TYR A 19 5.38 -9.42 26.05
C TYR A 19 6.49 -8.55 25.45
N ARG A 20 6.93 -8.89 24.24
CA ARG A 20 7.85 -8.09 23.44
C ARG A 20 7.16 -7.76 22.13
N PHE A 21 7.15 -6.48 21.76
CA PHE A 21 6.80 -6.09 20.39
C PHE A 21 7.87 -6.67 19.47
N ARG A 22 7.43 -7.44 18.46
CA ARG A 22 8.29 -7.94 17.40
C ARG A 22 7.96 -7.18 16.13
N GLU A 23 8.99 -6.72 15.44
CA GLU A 23 8.83 -6.14 14.11
C GLU A 23 8.39 -7.25 13.16
N TYR A 24 7.24 -7.08 12.55
CA TYR A 24 6.73 -7.97 11.51
C TYR A 24 6.71 -7.21 10.19
N ARG A 25 7.46 -7.71 9.21
CA ARG A 25 7.56 -7.09 7.89
C ARG A 25 6.76 -7.90 6.88
N VAL A 26 5.93 -7.21 6.12
CA VAL A 26 5.27 -7.76 4.92
C VAL A 26 5.93 -7.11 3.72
N ALA A 27 6.45 -7.90 2.80
CA ALA A 27 6.90 -7.40 1.50
C ALA A 27 5.70 -7.38 0.55
N ALA A 28 5.53 -6.29 -0.19
CA ALA A 28 4.53 -6.19 -1.26
C ALA A 28 5.25 -6.31 -2.60
N VAL A 29 5.04 -7.41 -3.31
CA VAL A 29 5.71 -7.72 -4.59
C VAL A 29 4.67 -7.67 -5.72
N PRO A 30 4.96 -7.02 -6.86
CA PRO A 30 4.03 -7.01 -8.00
C PRO A 30 3.67 -8.42 -8.48
N ASP A 31 2.38 -8.63 -8.77
CA ASP A 31 1.90 -9.91 -9.29
C ASP A 31 2.32 -10.07 -10.77
N PRO A 32 3.12 -11.11 -11.11
CA PRO A 32 3.61 -11.30 -12.48
C PRO A 32 2.52 -11.68 -13.48
N MET A 33 1.34 -12.07 -13.01
CA MET A 33 0.19 -12.42 -13.84
C MET A 33 -0.68 -11.21 -14.19
N THR A 34 -0.34 -10.02 -13.68
CA THR A 34 -1.12 -8.80 -13.89
C THR A 34 -0.27 -7.74 -14.57
N LEU A 35 -0.86 -7.05 -15.55
CA LEU A 35 -0.23 -5.88 -16.14
C LEU A 35 -0.50 -4.66 -15.24
N PRO A 36 0.52 -3.81 -14.98
CA PRO A 36 0.28 -2.52 -14.35
C PRO A 36 -0.63 -1.67 -15.24
N GLY A 37 -1.39 -0.78 -14.62
CA GLY A 37 -2.14 0.27 -15.28
C GLY A 37 -1.47 1.62 -15.04
N TYR A 38 -1.37 2.40 -16.10
CA TYR A 38 -0.88 3.77 -16.07
C TYR A 38 -1.95 4.66 -16.67
N GLU A 39 -2.29 5.71 -15.94
CA GLU A 39 -3.32 6.67 -16.34
C GLU A 39 -2.77 8.07 -16.09
N ALA A 40 -3.00 8.98 -17.03
CA ALA A 40 -2.67 10.39 -16.85
C ALA A 40 -3.86 11.26 -17.22
N VAL A 41 -3.97 12.38 -16.51
CA VAL A 41 -4.95 13.42 -16.77
C VAL A 41 -4.22 14.75 -16.87
N CYS A 42 -4.47 15.52 -17.92
CA CYS A 42 -3.96 16.87 -18.05
C CYS A 42 -4.69 17.79 -17.07
N VAL A 43 -3.97 18.29 -16.08
CA VAL A 43 -4.46 19.24 -15.06
C VAL A 43 -3.99 20.67 -15.35
N THR A 44 -3.53 20.91 -16.58
CA THR A 44 -3.18 22.27 -17.02
C THR A 44 -4.46 23.00 -17.39
N GLY A 45 -4.65 24.19 -16.81
CA GLY A 45 -5.79 25.06 -17.04
C GLY A 45 -5.74 26.25 -16.08
N GLU A 46 -6.17 27.42 -16.52
CA GLU A 46 -6.29 28.60 -15.64
C GLU A 46 -7.69 28.64 -14.99
N GLU A 47 -8.75 28.58 -15.83
CA GLU A 47 -10.15 28.69 -15.36
C GLU A 47 -10.90 27.34 -15.34
N HIS A 48 -10.52 26.42 -16.24
CA HIS A 48 -10.99 25.04 -16.28
C HIS A 48 -9.82 24.13 -16.64
N ASP A 49 -9.68 23.01 -15.94
CA ASP A 49 -8.71 21.99 -16.28
C ASP A 49 -8.99 21.45 -17.69
N CYS A 50 -7.95 21.30 -18.50
CA CYS A 50 -8.06 20.65 -19.80
C CYS A 50 -8.72 19.26 -19.69
N ALA A 51 -8.46 18.55 -18.59
CA ALA A 51 -9.06 17.27 -18.22
C ALA A 51 -8.95 16.17 -19.26
N ALA A 52 -8.10 16.34 -20.28
CA ALA A 52 -7.80 15.30 -21.26
C ALA A 52 -7.17 14.10 -20.53
N ALA A 53 -7.71 12.90 -20.75
CA ALA A 53 -7.27 11.70 -20.07
C ALA A 53 -6.71 10.67 -21.07
N SER A 54 -5.64 9.98 -20.68
CA SER A 54 -5.04 8.92 -21.48
C SER A 54 -5.87 7.64 -21.54
N GLY A 55 -6.79 7.47 -20.58
CA GLY A 55 -7.35 6.15 -20.25
C GLY A 55 -6.28 5.21 -19.68
N THR A 56 -6.67 3.95 -19.45
CA THR A 56 -5.74 2.93 -18.97
C THR A 56 -4.76 2.50 -20.06
N LEU A 57 -3.47 2.68 -19.78
CA LEU A 57 -2.34 2.17 -20.55
C LEU A 57 -1.57 1.12 -19.74
N HIS A 58 -0.76 0.29 -20.38
CA HIS A 58 -0.11 -0.85 -19.73
C HIS A 58 1.41 -0.78 -19.70
N THR A 59 1.97 0.28 -20.27
CA THR A 59 3.40 0.57 -20.22
C THR A 59 3.64 2.06 -19.92
N PRO A 60 4.75 2.39 -19.23
CA PRO A 60 5.12 3.79 -19.04
C PRO A 60 5.44 4.48 -20.38
N GLY A 61 5.91 3.74 -21.39
CA GLY A 61 6.21 4.29 -22.72
C GLY A 61 4.97 4.76 -23.47
N GLU A 62 3.87 4.01 -23.40
CA GLU A 62 2.57 4.45 -23.94
C GLU A 62 2.09 5.73 -23.26
N LEU A 63 2.24 5.82 -21.93
CA LEU A 63 1.85 7.02 -21.17
C LEU A 63 2.69 8.23 -21.57
N THR A 64 4.02 8.08 -21.65
CA THR A 64 4.91 9.15 -22.09
C THR A 64 4.58 9.61 -23.50
N ARG A 65 4.26 8.68 -24.41
CA ARG A 65 3.85 9.01 -25.77
C ARG A 65 2.57 9.85 -25.77
N TRP A 66 1.55 9.45 -25.01
CA TRP A 66 0.31 10.21 -24.92
C TRP A 66 0.55 11.63 -24.38
N ILE A 67 1.37 11.77 -23.32
CA ILE A 67 1.74 13.09 -22.76
C ILE A 67 2.45 13.93 -23.81
N ALA A 68 3.40 13.36 -24.56
CA ALA A 68 4.14 14.07 -25.59
C ALA A 68 3.23 14.53 -26.75
N GLU A 69 2.31 13.68 -27.20
CA GLU A 69 1.33 14.01 -28.24
C GLU A 69 0.37 15.13 -27.78
N HIS A 70 -0.10 15.07 -26.53
CA HIS A 70 -0.96 16.11 -25.94
C HIS A 70 -0.21 17.43 -25.78
N CYS A 71 0.97 17.40 -25.17
CA CYS A 71 1.84 18.56 -24.98
C CYS A 71 2.20 19.24 -26.31
N ALA A 72 2.55 18.47 -27.35
CA ALA A 72 2.85 19.02 -28.67
C ALA A 72 1.64 19.73 -29.32
N THR A 73 0.42 19.30 -28.97
CA THR A 73 -0.83 19.85 -29.53
C THR A 73 -1.31 21.08 -28.75
N THR A 74 -1.22 21.07 -27.43
CA THR A 74 -1.82 22.11 -26.57
C THR A 74 -0.81 23.02 -25.89
N GLY A 75 0.47 22.63 -25.83
CA GLY A 75 1.50 23.30 -25.02
C GLY A 75 1.33 23.09 -23.51
N HIS A 76 0.48 22.15 -23.08
CA HIS A 76 0.25 21.90 -21.66
C HIS A 76 1.38 21.08 -21.02
N GLU A 77 1.78 21.47 -19.81
CA GLU A 77 2.98 20.93 -19.16
C GLU A 77 2.69 20.17 -17.85
N LEU A 78 1.50 20.32 -17.26
CA LEU A 78 1.11 19.69 -16.00
C LEU A 78 0.13 18.54 -16.22
N TYR A 79 0.48 17.39 -15.65
CA TYR A 79 -0.26 16.14 -15.73
C TYR A 79 -0.28 15.45 -14.37
N GLU A 80 -1.44 14.98 -13.94
CA GLU A 80 -1.57 14.03 -12.83
C GLU A 80 -1.37 12.62 -13.38
N GLN A 81 -0.60 11.78 -12.69
CA GLN A 81 -0.38 10.38 -13.05
C GLN A 81 -0.89 9.46 -11.93
N THR A 82 -1.69 8.48 -12.32
CA THR A 82 -2.07 7.35 -11.47
C THR A 82 -1.39 6.08 -11.98
N THR A 83 -0.71 5.36 -11.07
CA THR A 83 -0.16 4.03 -11.34
C THR A 83 -0.88 3.01 -10.47
N ARG A 84 -1.39 1.94 -11.09
CA ARG A 84 -2.07 0.83 -10.40
C ARG A 84 -1.38 -0.48 -10.69
N ALA A 85 -1.20 -1.31 -9.67
CA ALA A 85 -0.66 -2.65 -9.80
C ALA A 85 -1.30 -3.57 -8.75
N ILE A 86 -1.45 -4.84 -9.09
CA ILE A 86 -1.84 -5.87 -8.14
C ILE A 86 -0.57 -6.36 -7.45
N LEU A 87 -0.58 -6.38 -6.12
CA LEU A 87 0.56 -6.76 -5.30
C LEU A 87 0.24 -8.04 -4.52
N ARG A 88 1.19 -8.96 -4.48
CA ARG A 88 1.19 -10.10 -3.58
C ARG A 88 1.87 -9.71 -2.28
N ALA A 89 1.21 -10.01 -1.16
CA ALA A 89 1.82 -9.90 0.15
C ALA A 89 2.65 -11.16 0.41
N GLU A 90 3.96 -10.99 0.57
CA GLU A 90 4.84 -12.03 1.07
C GLU A 90 5.01 -11.79 2.57
N PRO A 91 4.38 -12.61 3.43
CA PRO A 91 4.56 -12.50 4.87
C PRO A 91 6.03 -12.80 5.18
N GLY A 92 6.68 -11.90 5.92
CA GLY A 92 8.01 -12.19 6.47
C GLY A 92 7.95 -13.45 7.33
N ALA A 93 9.03 -14.22 7.33
CA ALA A 93 9.15 -15.35 8.24
C ALA A 93 8.98 -14.83 9.67
N TRP A 94 7.98 -15.36 10.39
CA TRP A 94 7.90 -15.17 11.84
C TRP A 94 9.10 -15.88 12.47
N GLN A 95 10.13 -15.12 12.88
CA GLN A 95 11.25 -15.61 13.68
C GLN A 95 11.06 -15.20 15.15
#